data_AF-A0A3C1VL56-F1
#
_entry.id   AF-A0A3C1VL56-F1
#
_cell.length_a   1.000
_cell.length_b   1.000
_cell.length_c   1.000
_cell.angle_alpha   90.00
_cell.angle_beta   90.00
_cell.angle_gamma   90.00
#
_symmetry.space_group_name_H-M   'P 1'
#
loop_
_entity.id
_entity.type
_entity.pdbx_description
1 polymer ?
#
loop_
_entity_poly.entity_id
_entity_poly.type
_entity_poly.pdbx_seq_one_letter_code
_entity_poly.pdbx_strand_id
1 'polypeptide(L)'
;TTQRFLQFTSIGFDHVIPKGWDHILFIVGMALSSLLWRQLLLLVTTFTLAHTLTLGLAMIGVVEVSARIVEPLIAFSIVYVAIENLMTHQSIKRKSIVVFLFGLIHGLGFATMLKEFEMAPDSFVTTLIGFNVGVELAQIVIV
;
A
#
# COMPACT_ATOMS: atom_id res chain seq x y z
N THR A 1 8.58 18.78 -10.02
CA THR A 1 7.91 20.09 -9.90
C THR A 1 6.70 19.95 -8.97
N THR A 2 6.23 21.03 -8.35
CA THR A 2 5.06 21.04 -7.44
C THR A 2 3.79 20.49 -8.10
N GLN A 3 3.56 20.80 -9.38
CA GLN A 3 2.41 20.31 -10.13
C GLN A 3 2.40 18.78 -10.25
N ARG A 4 3.57 18.16 -10.49
CA ARG A 4 3.69 16.71 -10.58
C ARG A 4 3.47 16.03 -9.22
N PHE A 5 3.97 16.63 -8.14
CA PHE A 5 3.70 16.14 -6.79
C PHE A 5 2.19 16.10 -6.52
N LEU A 6 1.47 17.21 -6.74
CA LEU A 6 0.02 17.30 -6.53
C LEU A 6 -0.76 16.32 -7.41
N GLN A 7 -0.38 16.18 -8.67
CA GLN A 7 -0.99 15.23 -9.60
C GLN A 7 -0.87 13.80 -9.06
N PHE A 8 0.33 13.38 -8.67
CA PHE A 8 0.54 12.03 -8.16
C PHE A 8 -0.04 11.82 -6.78
N THR A 9 -0.14 12.85 -5.93
CA THR A 9 -0.93 12.79 -4.69
C THR A 9 -2.40 12.51 -4.98
N SER A 10 -2.99 13.17 -5.98
CA SER A 10 -4.36 12.84 -6.40
C SER A 10 -4.48 11.40 -6.94
N ILE A 11 -3.52 10.96 -7.75
CA ILE A 11 -3.51 9.59 -8.30
C ILE A 11 -3.36 8.55 -7.18
N GLY A 12 -2.50 8.80 -6.20
CA GLY A 12 -2.30 7.93 -5.04
C GLY A 12 -3.50 7.88 -4.11
N PHE A 13 -4.18 9.00 -3.94
CA PHE A 13 -5.46 9.02 -3.21
C PHE A 13 -6.52 8.18 -3.93
N ASP A 14 -6.71 8.45 -5.23
CA ASP A 14 -7.68 7.75 -6.09
C ASP A 14 -7.40 6.24 -6.21
N HIS A 15 -6.13 5.86 -6.11
CA HIS A 15 -5.69 4.46 -6.11
C HIS A 15 -6.31 3.70 -4.93
N VAL A 16 -6.48 4.34 -3.78
CA VAL A 16 -7.13 3.73 -2.60
C VAL A 16 -8.63 4.01 -2.61
N ILE A 17 -9.03 5.28 -2.63
CA ILE A 17 -10.45 5.69 -2.59
C ILE A 17 -10.78 6.42 -3.90
N PRO A 18 -11.71 5.93 -4.73
CA PRO A 18 -12.62 4.80 -4.52
C PRO A 18 -12.18 3.49 -5.19
N LYS A 19 -11.00 3.43 -5.84
CA LYS A 19 -10.64 2.33 -6.74
C LYS A 19 -10.07 1.11 -6.01
N GLY A 20 -9.35 1.32 -4.92
CA GLY A 20 -8.54 0.32 -4.21
C GLY A 20 -9.33 -0.44 -3.15
N TRP A 21 -10.29 -1.25 -3.59
CA TRP A 21 -11.08 -2.10 -2.69
C TRP A 21 -10.23 -3.06 -1.88
N ASP A 22 -9.11 -3.52 -2.42
CA ASP A 22 -8.11 -4.32 -1.72
C ASP A 22 -7.55 -3.59 -0.50
N HIS A 23 -7.14 -2.32 -0.66
CA HIS A 23 -6.64 -1.48 0.42
C HIS A 23 -7.72 -1.18 1.45
N ILE A 24 -8.93 -0.82 1.01
CA ILE A 24 -10.06 -0.52 1.89
C ILE A 24 -10.39 -1.75 2.76
N LEU A 25 -10.54 -2.92 2.14
CA LEU A 25 -10.85 -4.16 2.86
C LEU A 25 -9.71 -4.58 3.80
N PHE A 26 -8.46 -4.38 3.39
CA PHE A 26 -7.30 -4.67 4.23
C PHE A 26 -7.26 -3.77 5.47
N ILE A 27 -7.50 -2.46 5.33
CA ILE A 27 -7.51 -1.51 6.44
C ILE A 27 -8.70 -1.74 7.37
N VAL A 28 -9.89 -1.99 6.82
CA VAL A 28 -11.06 -2.37 7.62
C VAL A 28 -10.77 -3.66 8.39
N GLY A 29 -10.13 -4.65 7.76
CA GLY A 29 -9.67 -5.86 8.43
C GLY A 29 -8.72 -5.56 9.59
N MET A 30 -7.72 -4.69 9.39
CA MET A 30 -6.81 -4.26 10.46
C MET A 30 -7.53 -3.49 11.58
N ALA A 31 -8.50 -2.63 11.23
CA ALA A 31 -9.31 -1.85 12.17
C ALA A 31 -10.14 -2.75 13.09
N LEU A 32 -10.71 -3.83 12.55
CA LEU A 32 -11.40 -4.84 13.35
C LEU A 32 -10.45 -5.59 14.29
N SER A 33 -9.17 -5.72 13.90
CA SER A 33 -8.12 -6.36 14.69
C SER A 33 -7.59 -5.51 15.84
N SER A 34 -7.66 -4.18 15.72
CA SER A 34 -7.14 -3.23 16.71
C SER A 34 -8.04 -2.01 16.81
N LEU A 35 -8.64 -1.81 17.98
CA LEU A 35 -9.54 -0.68 18.24
C LEU A 35 -8.81 0.62 18.61
N LEU A 36 -7.47 0.58 18.71
CA LEU A 36 -6.68 1.76 19.08
C LEU A 36 -6.16 2.44 17.80
N TRP A 37 -6.68 3.64 17.51
CA TRP A 37 -6.30 4.42 16.32
C TRP A 37 -4.79 4.60 16.16
N ARG A 38 -4.04 4.74 17.27
CA ARG A 38 -2.56 4.85 17.23
C ARG A 38 -1.88 3.60 16.68
N GLN A 39 -2.42 2.41 16.98
CA GLN A 39 -1.90 1.16 16.45
C GLN A 39 -2.26 1.00 14.97
N LEU A 40 -3.46 1.43 14.57
CA LEU A 40 -3.86 1.43 13.17
C LEU A 40 -2.98 2.35 12.34
N LEU A 41 -2.72 3.58 12.80
CA LEU A 41 -1.78 4.48 12.15
C LEU A 41 -0.40 3.85 11.98
N LEU A 42 0.13 3.18 13.02
CA LEU A 42 1.41 2.48 12.90
C LEU A 42 1.37 1.37 11.83
N LEU A 43 0.27 0.61 11.75
CA LEU A 43 0.13 -0.46 10.77
C LEU A 43 -0.01 0.07 9.36
N VAL A 44 -0.86 1.08 9.11
CA VAL A 44 -1.03 1.67 7.77
C VAL A 44 0.26 2.35 7.31
N THR A 45 0.96 3.10 8.15
CA THR A 45 2.26 3.67 7.79
C THR A 45 3.30 2.57 7.52
N THR A 46 3.30 1.48 8.29
CA THR A 46 4.19 0.33 8.04
C THR A 46 3.91 -0.30 6.67
N PHE A 47 2.63 -0.44 6.30
CA PHE A 47 2.21 -0.91 4.99
C PHE A 47 2.72 0.03 3.89
N THR A 48 2.51 1.35 4.03
CA THR A 48 2.92 2.36 3.03
C THR A 48 4.41 2.39 2.82
N LEU A 49 5.22 2.24 3.88
CA LEU A 49 6.67 2.16 3.75
C LEU A 49 7.12 0.94 2.93
N ALA A 50 6.54 -0.23 3.21
CA ALA A 50 6.82 -1.45 2.46
C ALA A 50 6.35 -1.34 1.00
N HIS A 51 5.16 -0.81 0.80
CA HIS A 51 4.57 -0.54 -0.50
C HIS A 51 5.43 0.40 -1.34
N THR A 52 5.89 1.50 -0.74
CA THR A 52 6.78 2.48 -1.38
C THR A 52 8.07 1.82 -1.85
N LEU A 53 8.64 0.92 -1.04
CA LEU A 53 9.88 0.23 -1.36
C LEU A 53 9.73 -0.63 -2.62
N THR A 54 8.76 -1.53 -2.66
CA THR A 54 8.59 -2.44 -3.80
C THR A 54 8.06 -1.74 -5.03
N LEU A 55 7.18 -0.75 -4.87
CA LEU A 55 6.73 0.08 -5.98
C LEU A 55 7.92 0.82 -6.62
N GLY A 56 8.77 1.44 -5.81
CA GLY A 56 9.97 2.13 -6.27
C GLY A 56 10.91 1.20 -7.03
N LEU A 57 11.19 0.00 -6.46
CA LEU A 57 12.02 -1.02 -7.10
C LEU A 57 11.44 -1.51 -8.43
N ALA A 58 10.12 -1.68 -8.50
CA ALA A 58 9.46 -2.14 -9.71
C ALA A 58 9.43 -1.07 -10.80
N MET A 59 9.22 0.19 -10.43
CA MET A 59 9.24 1.33 -11.35
C MET A 59 10.62 1.53 -12.01
N ILE A 60 11.72 1.29 -11.29
CA ILE A 60 13.08 1.34 -11.87
C ILE A 60 13.50 0.04 -12.57
N GLY A 61 12.60 -0.95 -12.63
CA GLY A 61 12.84 -2.22 -13.32
C GLY A 61 13.74 -3.22 -12.58
N VAL A 62 14.02 -3.00 -11.29
CA VAL A 62 14.80 -3.96 -10.48
C VAL A 62 13.98 -5.20 -10.13
N VAL A 63 12.66 -5.04 -9.92
CA VAL A 63 11.74 -6.13 -9.64
C VAL A 63 10.60 -6.13 -10.65
N GLU A 64 10.35 -7.28 -11.28
CA GLU A 64 9.19 -7.45 -12.16
C GLU A 64 8.55 -8.80 -11.88
N VAL A 65 7.29 -8.75 -11.42
CA VAL A 65 6.51 -9.94 -11.10
C VAL A 65 5.18 -9.82 -11.83
N SER A 66 4.72 -10.91 -12.44
CA SER A 66 3.46 -10.93 -13.17
C SER A 66 2.29 -10.64 -12.23
N ALA A 67 1.35 -9.80 -12.69
CA ALA A 67 0.09 -9.54 -12.01
C ALA A 67 -0.69 -10.83 -11.70
N ARG A 68 -0.56 -11.87 -12.55
CA ARG A 68 -1.14 -13.21 -12.32
C ARG A 68 -0.67 -13.89 -11.03
N ILE A 69 0.47 -13.47 -10.48
CA ILE A 69 1.01 -13.94 -9.20
C ILE A 69 0.69 -12.92 -8.09
N VAL A 70 0.86 -11.63 -8.38
CA VAL A 70 0.69 -10.57 -7.37
C VAL A 70 -0.76 -10.42 -6.94
N GLU A 71 -1.72 -10.39 -7.86
CA GLU A 71 -3.15 -10.19 -7.53
C GLU A 71 -3.72 -11.29 -6.62
N PRO A 72 -3.47 -12.60 -6.85
CA PRO A 72 -3.86 -13.63 -5.90
C PRO A 72 -3.20 -13.50 -4.52
N LEU A 73 -1.93 -13.04 -4.46
CA LEU A 73 -1.24 -12.83 -3.19
C LEU A 73 -1.81 -11.63 -2.41
N ILE A 74 -2.22 -10.57 -3.12
CA ILE A 74 -2.98 -9.46 -2.54
C ILE A 74 -4.30 -9.97 -1.95
N ALA A 75 -5.08 -10.74 -2.73
CA ALA A 75 -6.32 -11.32 -2.22
C ALA A 75 -6.08 -12.24 -1.01
N PHE A 76 -5.02 -13.05 -1.04
CA PHE A 76 -4.60 -13.89 0.08
C PHE A 76 -4.29 -13.08 1.34
N SER A 77 -3.68 -11.89 1.21
CA SER A 77 -3.38 -11.04 2.35
C SER A 77 -4.64 -10.60 3.10
N ILE A 78 -5.74 -10.31 2.38
CA ILE A 78 -7.03 -9.93 2.97
C ILE A 78 -7.63 -11.13 3.72
N VAL A 79 -7.61 -12.32 3.10
CA VAL A 79 -8.05 -13.56 3.75
C VAL A 79 -7.22 -13.84 5.00
N TYR A 80 -5.91 -13.63 4.95
CA TYR A 80 -5.04 -13.81 6.11
C TYR A 80 -5.41 -12.88 7.26
N VAL A 81 -5.63 -11.58 6.98
CA VAL A 81 -6.06 -10.61 8.01
C VAL A 81 -7.41 -11.01 8.60
N ALA A 82 -8.35 -11.48 7.77
CA ALA A 82 -9.63 -11.97 8.24
C ALA A 82 -9.49 -13.19 9.18
N ILE A 83 -8.61 -14.14 8.86
CA ILE A 83 -8.30 -15.29 9.73
C ILE A 83 -7.59 -14.83 11.01
N GLU A 84 -6.63 -13.93 10.90
CA GLU A 84 -5.89 -13.40 12.06
C GLU A 84 -6.83 -12.73 13.07
N ASN A 85 -7.90 -12.08 12.61
CA ASN A 85 -8.92 -11.50 13.48
C ASN A 85 -9.70 -12.52 14.32
N LEU A 86 -9.71 -13.79 13.93
CA LEU A 86 -10.30 -14.88 14.72
C LEU A 86 -9.33 -15.44 15.76
N MET A 87 -8.05 -15.06 15.70
CA MET A 87 -7.01 -15.51 16.62
C MET A 87 -6.90 -14.56 17.81
N THR A 88 -6.77 -15.10 19.02
CA THR A 88 -6.58 -14.29 20.23
C THR A 88 -5.11 -13.88 20.42
N HIS A 89 -4.88 -12.78 21.15
CA HIS A 89 -3.58 -12.35 21.68
C HIS A 89 -2.44 -12.11 20.67
N GLN A 90 -2.74 -11.46 19.53
CA GLN A 90 -1.68 -11.09 18.58
C GLN A 90 -0.97 -9.79 18.98
N SER A 91 0.35 -9.89 19.20
CA SER A 91 1.17 -8.72 19.51
C SER A 91 1.26 -7.75 18.32
N ILE A 92 1.36 -6.45 18.60
CA ILE A 92 1.52 -5.42 17.57
C ILE A 92 2.75 -5.67 16.69
N LYS A 93 3.85 -6.19 17.28
CA LYS A 93 5.07 -6.53 16.55
C LYS A 93 4.83 -7.57 15.45
N ARG A 94 4.06 -8.63 15.76
CA ARG A 94 3.73 -9.66 14.76
C ARG A 94 2.87 -9.06 13.65
N LYS A 95 1.86 -8.26 14.01
CA LYS A 95 0.99 -7.58 13.03
C LYS A 95 1.81 -6.66 12.12
N SER A 96 2.72 -5.86 12.66
CA SER A 96 3.59 -4.98 11.86
C SER A 96 4.46 -5.77 10.87
N ILE A 97 5.00 -6.93 11.26
CA ILE A 97 5.78 -7.78 10.34
C ILE A 97 4.90 -8.30 9.20
N VAL A 98 3.72 -8.84 9.54
CA VAL A 98 2.76 -9.36 8.55
C VAL A 98 2.34 -8.25 7.57
N VAL A 99 1.93 -7.10 8.10
CA VAL A 99 1.49 -5.95 7.32
C VAL A 99 2.62 -5.40 6.45
N PHE A 100 3.86 -5.37 6.95
CA PHE A 100 5.03 -5.01 6.15
C PHE A 100 5.19 -5.96 4.95
N LEU A 101 5.15 -7.28 5.18
CA LEU A 101 5.27 -8.27 4.10
C LEU A 101 4.16 -8.13 3.05
N PHE A 102 2.92 -7.86 3.48
CA PHE A 102 1.81 -7.64 2.55
C PHE A 102 1.89 -6.30 1.81
N GLY A 103 2.43 -5.27 2.44
CA GLY A 103 2.74 -3.99 1.78
C GLY A 103 3.78 -4.17 0.67
N LEU A 104 4.83 -4.99 0.89
CA LEU A 104 5.80 -5.33 -0.15
C LEU A 104 5.10 -5.95 -1.38
N ILE A 105 4.18 -6.88 -1.17
CA ILE A 105 3.44 -7.54 -2.25
C ILE A 105 2.52 -6.55 -2.98
N HIS A 106 1.76 -5.74 -2.25
CA HIS A 106 0.85 -4.76 -2.85
C HIS A 106 1.56 -3.74 -3.75
N GLY A 107 2.74 -3.25 -3.35
CA GLY A 107 3.51 -2.28 -4.15
C GLY A 107 3.88 -2.78 -5.54
N LEU A 108 3.93 -4.09 -5.76
CA LEU A 108 4.17 -4.69 -7.07
C LEU A 108 2.94 -4.65 -7.98
N GLY A 109 1.73 -4.65 -7.42
CA GLY A 109 0.48 -4.75 -8.18
C GLY A 109 0.17 -3.48 -8.98
N PHE A 110 0.61 -2.33 -8.49
CA PHE A 110 0.39 -1.03 -9.14
C PHE A 110 1.56 -0.53 -9.98
N ALA A 111 2.71 -1.20 -9.92
CA ALA A 111 3.92 -0.78 -10.62
C ALA A 111 3.79 -0.79 -12.14
N THR A 112 3.01 -1.72 -12.70
CA THR A 112 2.74 -1.81 -14.14
C THR A 112 2.00 -0.58 -14.66
N MET A 113 0.98 -0.11 -13.94
CA MET A 113 0.25 1.12 -14.25
C MET A 113 1.15 2.35 -14.19
N LEU A 114 2.06 2.43 -13.21
CA LEU A 114 2.99 3.56 -13.10
C LEU A 114 4.06 3.57 -14.18
N LYS A 115 4.49 2.41 -14.69
CA LYS A 115 5.43 2.31 -15.83
C LYS A 115 4.85 2.91 -17.11
N GLU A 116 3.53 2.92 -17.30
CA GLU A 116 2.88 3.52 -18.48
C GLU A 116 2.99 5.05 -18.52
N PHE A 117 3.15 5.68 -17.36
CA PHE A 117 3.50 7.10 -17.30
C PHE A 117 4.99 7.21 -17.61
N GLU A 118 5.39 7.34 -18.88
CA GLU A 118 6.79 7.53 -19.30
C GLU A 118 7.50 8.56 -18.40
N MET A 119 8.34 8.09 -17.47
CA MET A 119 8.93 8.95 -16.45
C MET A 119 10.30 9.44 -16.93
N ALA A 120 10.42 10.76 -17.09
CA ALA A 120 11.74 11.38 -17.09
C ALA A 120 12.44 11.04 -15.75
N PRO A 121 13.72 10.59 -15.75
CA PRO A 121 14.46 10.21 -14.53
C PRO A 121 14.40 11.28 -13.43
N ASP A 122 14.47 12.55 -13.82
CA ASP A 122 14.47 13.72 -12.94
C ASP A 122 13.16 13.90 -12.14
N SER A 123 12.13 13.12 -12.43
CA SER A 123 10.81 13.21 -11.80
C SER A 123 10.42 11.99 -10.96
N PHE A 124 11.26 10.95 -10.93
CA PHE A 124 10.96 9.68 -10.26
C PHE A 124 10.65 9.88 -8.77
N VAL A 125 11.55 10.53 -8.03
CA VAL A 125 11.41 10.71 -6.58
C VAL A 125 10.17 11.53 -6.24
N THR A 126 9.93 12.63 -6.97
CA THR A 126 8.72 13.46 -6.76
C THR A 126 7.45 12.67 -7.03
N THR A 127 7.46 11.82 -8.05
CA THR A 127 6.33 10.97 -8.43
C THR A 127 6.04 9.93 -7.35
N LEU A 128 7.07 9.20 -6.91
CA LEU A 128 6.96 8.15 -5.90
C LEU A 128 6.50 8.71 -4.55
N ILE A 129 7.08 9.82 -4.11
CA ILE A 129 6.68 10.47 -2.85
C ILE A 129 5.26 11.02 -2.98
N GLY A 130 4.95 11.75 -4.05
CA GLY A 130 3.62 12.32 -4.27
C GLY A 130 2.54 11.25 -4.23
N PHE A 131 2.77 10.13 -4.93
CA PHE A 131 1.87 8.98 -4.94
C PHE A 131 1.65 8.40 -3.53
N ASN A 132 2.72 8.06 -2.81
CA ASN A 132 2.56 7.43 -1.48
C ASN A 132 2.01 8.40 -0.42
N VAL A 133 2.22 9.72 -0.56
CA VAL A 133 1.50 10.72 0.25
C VAL A 133 -0.01 10.64 -0.01
N GLY A 134 -0.43 10.52 -1.27
CA GLY A 134 -1.84 10.32 -1.62
C GLY A 134 -2.43 9.05 -1.00
N VAL A 135 -1.67 7.95 -1.07
CA VAL A 135 -2.05 6.66 -0.46
C VAL A 135 -2.23 6.82 1.06
N GLU A 136 -1.23 7.34 1.77
CA GLU A 136 -1.29 7.53 3.23
C GLU A 136 -2.47 8.43 3.63
N LEU A 137 -2.73 9.52 2.89
CA LEU A 137 -3.87 10.40 3.14
C LEU A 137 -5.22 9.66 3.00
N ALA A 138 -5.38 8.83 1.98
CA ALA A 138 -6.59 8.04 1.81
C ALA A 138 -6.75 7.00 2.94
N GLN A 139 -5.65 6.37 3.36
CA GLN A 139 -5.69 5.42 4.49
C GLN A 139 -6.08 6.11 5.80
N ILE A 140 -5.56 7.31 6.07
CA ILE A 140 -5.92 8.12 7.24
C ILE A 140 -7.40 8.48 7.24
N VAL A 141 -8.03 8.69 6.07
CA VAL A 141 -9.48 8.94 5.98
C VAL A 141 -10.30 7.69 6.35
N ILE A 142 -9.75 6.48 6.15
CA ILE A 142 -10.42 5.21 6.45
C ILE A 142 -10.28 4.85 7.94
N VAL A 143 -9.13 5.13 8.55
CA VAL A 143 -8.81 4.85 9.96
C VAL A 143 -9.60 5.74 10.92
#